data_AF-A0A6I5CPA1-F1
#
_entry.id   AF-A0A6I5CPA1-F1
#
_cell.length_a   1.000
_cell.length_b   1.000
_cell.length_c   1.000
_cell.angle_alpha   90.00
_cell.angle_beta   90.00
_cell.angle_gamma   90.00
#
_symmetry.space_group_name_H-M   'P 1'
#
loop_
_entity.id
_entity.type
_entity.pdbx_description
1 polymer ?
#
loop_
_entity_poly.entity_id
_entity_poly.type
_entity_poly.pdbx_seq_one_letter_code
_entity_poly.pdbx_strand_id
1 'polypeptide(L)'
;QDGAVPPYALLRVAEALPAGAEATGDAAAGAHAVVHDVLAAVQGWLAEDRFAGSALVVATRGAVCAADGEERVDVAQAPVWGLVRAAQAEHPGRLVLADLDGTPESEAALSAAVASGAPELALRSGTLLVPRLRPAAAGDEAAPWDGEGTVLITGGT
;
A
#
# COMPACT_ATOMS: atom_id res chain seq x y z
N GLN A 1 7.31 -34.93 -9.44
CA GLN A 1 5.96 -34.33 -9.39
C GLN A 1 6.15 -32.86 -9.72
N ASP A 2 5.66 -32.46 -10.89
CA ASP A 2 5.81 -31.09 -11.39
C ASP A 2 4.76 -30.24 -10.65
N GLY A 3 5.15 -29.67 -9.52
CA GLY A 3 4.25 -28.86 -8.69
C GLY A 3 3.96 -27.57 -9.42
N ALA A 4 2.73 -27.39 -9.90
CA ALA A 4 2.31 -26.16 -10.55
C ALA A 4 2.64 -24.97 -9.65
N VAL A 5 3.47 -24.05 -10.15
CA VAL A 5 3.81 -22.82 -9.43
C VAL A 5 2.52 -22.03 -9.25
N PRO A 6 2.17 -21.60 -8.02
CA PRO A 6 0.96 -20.82 -7.81
C PRO A 6 1.03 -19.53 -8.63
N PRO A 7 -0.11 -19.04 -9.17
CA PRO A 7 -0.13 -17.83 -10.00
C PRO A 7 0.37 -16.60 -9.25
N TYR A 8 0.24 -16.60 -7.91
CA TYR A 8 0.84 -15.60 -7.05
C TYR A 8 1.24 -16.17 -5.68
N ALA A 9 2.16 -15.47 -5.01
CA ALA A 9 2.42 -15.60 -3.57
C ALA A 9 1.89 -14.36 -2.84
N LEU A 10 1.47 -14.52 -1.59
CA LEU A 10 0.94 -13.42 -0.77
C LEU A 10 1.92 -13.06 0.35
N LEU A 11 2.39 -11.81 0.35
CA LEU A 11 3.10 -11.19 1.47
C LEU A 11 2.14 -10.27 2.19
N ARG A 12 1.76 -10.61 3.43
CA ARG A 12 1.01 -9.70 4.30
C ARG A 12 1.99 -8.80 5.04
N VAL A 13 1.80 -7.50 4.91
CA VAL A 13 2.51 -6.52 5.71
C VAL A 13 1.99 -6.63 7.15
N ALA A 14 2.89 -6.86 8.10
CA ALA A 14 2.52 -6.97 9.50
C ALA A 14 1.96 -5.63 9.99
N GLU A 15 0.90 -5.68 10.79
CA GLU A 15 0.47 -4.51 11.55
C GLU A 15 1.61 -4.13 12.51
N ALA A 16 2.03 -2.87 12.49
CA ALA A 16 2.87 -2.35 13.56
C ALA A 16 2.09 -2.43 14.88
N LEU A 17 2.75 -2.84 15.96
CA LEU A 17 2.22 -3.06 17.32
C LEU A 17 1.25 -1.95 17.81
N PRO A 18 0.34 -2.27 18.77
CA PRO A 18 -0.92 -1.53 18.96
C PRO A 18 -0.75 -0.06 19.34
N ALA A 19 -1.74 0.74 18.90
CA ALA A 19 -1.93 2.15 19.26
C ALA A 19 -1.81 2.36 20.78
N GLY A 20 -0.75 3.04 21.20
CA GLY A 20 -0.42 3.26 22.62
C GLY A 20 1.00 3.75 22.88
N ALA A 21 1.90 3.74 21.90
CA ALA A 21 3.19 4.42 22.02
C ALA A 21 3.00 5.94 21.85
N GLU A 22 3.39 6.70 22.88
CA GLU A 22 3.30 8.15 22.89
C GLU A 22 4.00 8.76 21.66
N ALA A 23 3.26 9.66 21.01
CA ALA A 23 3.49 10.16 19.67
C ALA A 23 4.63 11.18 19.61
N THR A 24 5.68 10.85 18.86
CA THR A 24 6.21 11.63 17.70
C THR A 24 7.46 11.00 17.09
N GLY A 25 8.15 10.09 17.81
CA GLY A 25 9.31 9.35 17.28
C GLY A 25 8.99 7.95 16.74
N ASP A 26 7.95 7.30 17.25
CA ASP A 26 7.71 5.87 16.99
C ASP A 26 7.05 5.58 15.64
N ALA A 27 6.12 6.43 15.18
CA ALA A 27 5.41 6.19 13.91
C ALA A 27 6.36 6.20 12.69
N ALA A 28 7.31 7.14 12.66
CA ALA A 28 8.30 7.20 11.58
C ALA A 28 9.28 6.02 11.64
N ALA A 29 9.68 5.58 12.85
CA ALA A 29 10.53 4.40 13.01
C ALA A 29 9.80 3.12 12.59
N GLY A 30 8.52 2.96 12.98
CA GLY A 30 7.66 1.87 12.57
C GLY A 30 7.45 1.82 11.06
N ALA A 31 7.18 2.97 10.43
CA ALA A 31 7.08 3.07 8.98
C ALA A 31 8.38 2.65 8.27
N HIS A 32 9.54 3.10 8.77
CA HIS A 32 10.82 2.68 8.23
C HIS A 32 11.05 1.18 8.37
N ALA A 33 10.75 0.60 9.54
CA ALA A 33 10.90 -0.83 9.78
C ALA A 33 10.04 -1.66 8.81
N VAL A 34 8.76 -1.30 8.68
CA VAL A 34 7.83 -1.95 7.74
C VAL A 34 8.33 -1.87 6.30
N VAL A 35 8.77 -0.70 5.85
CA VAL A 35 9.33 -0.52 4.49
C VAL A 35 10.58 -1.37 4.30
N HIS A 36 11.45 -1.44 5.30
CA HIS A 36 12.70 -2.21 5.22
C HIS A 36 12.44 -3.71 5.07
N ASP A 37 11.47 -4.24 5.82
CA ASP A 37 11.06 -5.64 5.74
C ASP A 37 10.43 -5.97 4.39
N VAL A 38 9.53 -5.10 3.89
CA VAL A 38 8.93 -5.27 2.56
C VAL A 38 9.98 -5.15 1.46
N LEU A 39 10.91 -4.20 1.55
CA LEU A 39 12.00 -4.05 0.59
C LEU A 39 12.84 -5.32 0.50
N ALA A 40 13.23 -5.90 1.65
CA ALA A 40 13.99 -7.13 1.67
C ALA A 40 13.22 -8.30 1.02
N ALA A 41 11.92 -8.43 1.30
CA ALA A 41 11.08 -9.46 0.70
C ALA A 41 10.92 -9.28 -0.82
N VAL A 42 10.70 -8.04 -1.28
CA VAL A 42 10.57 -7.71 -2.71
C VAL A 42 11.89 -7.98 -3.45
N GLN A 43 13.02 -7.56 -2.89
CA GLN A 43 14.34 -7.83 -3.47
C GLN A 43 14.61 -9.33 -3.56
N GLY A 44 14.33 -10.09 -2.48
CA GLY A 44 14.47 -11.54 -2.48
C GLY A 44 13.58 -12.23 -3.51
N TRP A 45 12.33 -11.78 -3.68
CA TRP A 45 11.41 -12.32 -4.69
C TRP A 45 11.89 -12.04 -6.12
N LEU A 46 12.34 -10.81 -6.39
CA LEU A 46 12.75 -10.38 -7.72
C LEU A 46 14.08 -11.00 -8.15
N ALA A 47 14.96 -11.34 -7.21
CA ALA A 47 16.23 -11.99 -7.48
C ALA A 47 16.11 -13.47 -7.89
N GLU A 48 14.94 -14.10 -7.69
CA GLU A 48 14.73 -15.54 -7.87
C GLU A 48 14.04 -15.85 -9.20
N ASP A 49 14.80 -16.41 -10.15
CA ASP A 49 14.30 -16.74 -11.51
C ASP A 49 13.12 -17.73 -11.51
N ARG A 50 13.06 -18.62 -10.51
CA ARG A 50 11.94 -19.57 -10.34
C ARG A 50 10.58 -18.89 -10.16
N PHE A 51 10.56 -17.61 -9.78
CA PHE A 51 9.34 -16.83 -9.60
C PHE A 51 9.04 -15.92 -10.80
N ALA A 52 9.80 -16.01 -11.90
CA ALA A 52 9.58 -15.17 -13.07
C ALA A 52 8.18 -15.32 -13.69
N GLY A 53 7.54 -16.49 -13.52
CA GLY A 53 6.17 -16.77 -13.97
C GLY A 53 5.06 -16.44 -12.95
N SER A 54 5.39 -15.91 -11.78
CA SER A 54 4.43 -15.64 -10.70
C SER A 54 4.53 -14.19 -10.22
N ALA A 55 3.42 -13.67 -9.71
CA ALA A 55 3.39 -12.36 -9.06
C ALA A 55 3.54 -12.49 -7.52
N LEU A 56 4.19 -11.53 -6.88
CA LEU A 56 4.09 -11.32 -5.44
C LEU A 56 3.01 -10.28 -5.17
N VAL A 57 1.98 -10.67 -4.44
CA VAL A 57 0.94 -9.76 -3.93
C VAL A 57 1.41 -9.23 -2.59
N VAL A 58 1.67 -7.93 -2.51
CA VAL A 58 2.00 -7.23 -1.27
C VAL A 58 0.71 -6.66 -0.70
N ALA A 59 0.22 -7.27 0.38
CA ALA A 59 -1.06 -6.95 1.00
C ALA A 59 -0.89 -6.09 2.24
N THR A 60 -1.42 -4.86 2.20
CA THR A 60 -1.53 -3.95 3.34
C THR A 60 -2.93 -3.96 3.93
N ARG A 61 -3.12 -3.31 5.10
CA ARG A 61 -4.42 -3.09 5.72
C ARG A 61 -4.61 -1.64 6.12
N GLY A 62 -5.55 -0.95 5.48
CA GLY A 62 -5.84 0.46 5.77
C GLY A 62 -4.70 1.42 5.42
N ALA A 63 -3.78 1.03 4.54
CA ALA A 63 -2.67 1.88 4.10
C ALA A 63 -3.13 2.97 3.12
N VAL A 64 -4.37 2.90 2.64
CA VAL A 64 -5.01 3.87 1.76
C VAL A 64 -6.48 4.05 2.13
N CYS A 65 -7.01 5.26 1.94
CA CYS A 65 -8.45 5.52 1.93
C CYS A 65 -8.98 5.24 0.52
N ALA A 66 -9.64 4.10 0.32
CA ALA A 66 -10.10 3.63 -0.99
C ALA A 66 -11.59 3.89 -1.23
N ALA A 67 -12.37 4.06 -0.17
CA ALA A 67 -13.82 4.28 -0.23
C ALA A 67 -14.24 5.56 0.50
N ASP A 68 -15.38 6.11 0.12
CA ASP A 68 -15.97 7.27 0.79
C ASP A 68 -16.24 6.96 2.27
N GLY A 69 -15.90 7.90 3.16
CA GLY A 69 -16.04 7.74 4.60
C GLY A 69 -14.82 7.11 5.30
N GLU A 70 -13.78 6.71 4.57
CA GLU A 70 -12.50 6.33 5.18
C GLU A 70 -11.66 7.58 5.49
N GLU A 71 -11.46 7.85 6.78
CA GLU A 71 -10.78 9.07 7.24
C GLU A 71 -9.38 8.80 7.83
N ARG A 72 -9.02 7.53 8.05
CA ARG A 72 -7.77 7.15 8.71
C ARG A 72 -6.93 6.22 7.84
N VAL A 73 -5.68 6.60 7.67
CA VAL A 73 -4.64 5.79 7.02
C VAL A 73 -3.70 5.22 8.09
N ASP A 74 -3.35 3.94 7.97
CA ASP A 74 -2.21 3.36 8.67
C ASP A 74 -0.91 3.91 8.06
N VAL A 75 -0.39 4.96 8.69
CA VAL A 75 0.84 5.65 8.25
C VAL A 75 2.09 4.79 8.37
N ALA A 76 2.07 3.67 9.12
CA ALA A 76 3.18 2.74 9.16
C ALA A 76 3.27 1.91 7.87
N GLN A 77 2.12 1.59 7.26
CA GLN A 77 2.05 0.80 6.03
C GLN A 77 1.96 1.65 4.75
N ALA A 78 1.43 2.88 4.82
CA ALA A 78 1.25 3.74 3.65
C ALA A 78 2.51 3.89 2.77
N PRO A 79 3.74 4.02 3.30
CA PRO A 79 4.94 4.14 2.46
C PRO A 79 5.26 2.89 1.63
N VAL A 80 4.74 1.71 1.99
CA VAL A 80 4.87 0.48 1.20
C VAL A 80 4.32 0.67 -0.22
N TRP A 81 3.24 1.44 -0.36
CA TRP A 81 2.65 1.72 -1.68
C TRP A 81 3.62 2.48 -2.59
N GLY A 82 4.35 3.47 -2.05
CA GLY A 82 5.37 4.20 -2.82
C GLY A 82 6.53 3.29 -3.25
N LEU A 83 7.03 2.48 -2.32
CA LEU A 83 8.10 1.50 -2.58
C LEU A 83 7.71 0.51 -3.69
N VAL A 84 6.56 -0.14 -3.55
CA VAL A 84 6.16 -1.21 -4.48
C VAL A 84 5.75 -0.65 -5.83
N ARG A 85 5.13 0.54 -5.90
CA ARG A 85 4.87 1.22 -7.19
C ARG A 85 6.16 1.49 -7.97
N ALA A 86 7.22 1.92 -7.29
CA ALA A 86 8.52 2.10 -7.93
C ALA A 86 9.05 0.76 -8.49
N ALA A 87 9.01 -0.30 -7.67
CA ALA A 87 9.43 -1.63 -8.12
C ALA A 87 8.55 -2.21 -9.25
N GLN A 88 7.25 -1.92 -9.28
CA GLN A 88 6.34 -2.29 -10.37
C GLN A 88 6.71 -1.63 -11.70
N ALA A 89 7.17 -0.37 -11.67
CA ALA A 89 7.62 0.33 -12.86
C ALA A 89 8.88 -0.32 -13.46
N GLU A 90 9.78 -0.83 -12.61
CA GLU A 90 11.00 -1.55 -13.03
C GLU A 90 10.73 -3.01 -13.42
N HIS A 91 9.74 -3.65 -12.79
CA HIS A 91 9.39 -5.06 -13.00
C HIS A 91 7.88 -5.27 -13.28
N PRO A 92 7.39 -4.89 -14.46
CA PRO A 92 5.96 -5.00 -14.80
C PRO A 92 5.43 -6.43 -14.66
N GLY A 93 4.26 -6.58 -14.03
CA GLY A 93 3.57 -7.86 -13.88
C GLY A 93 4.14 -8.80 -12.81
N ARG A 94 5.26 -8.44 -12.16
CA ARG A 94 5.90 -9.26 -11.10
C ARG A 94 5.35 -8.98 -9.70
N LEU A 95 4.69 -7.85 -9.52
CA LEU A 95 4.24 -7.33 -8.23
C LEU A 95 2.81 -6.80 -8.33
N VAL A 96 1.98 -7.07 -7.33
CA VAL A 96 0.61 -6.52 -7.19
C VAL A 96 0.47 -5.91 -5.79
N LEU A 97 -0.02 -4.67 -5.70
CA LEU A 97 -0.39 -4.04 -4.43
C LEU A 97 -1.86 -4.29 -4.12
N ALA A 98 -2.16 -4.75 -2.91
CA ALA A 98 -3.52 -4.96 -2.43
C ALA A 98 -3.70 -4.34 -1.05
N ASP A 99 -4.71 -3.49 -0.85
CA ASP A 99 -5.11 -3.08 0.51
C ASP A 99 -6.42 -3.74 0.93
N LEU A 100 -6.41 -4.46 2.05
CA LEU A 100 -7.55 -5.26 2.52
C LEU A 100 -8.16 -4.63 3.78
N ASP A 101 -9.48 -4.67 3.92
CA ASP A 101 -10.16 -4.29 5.17
C ASP A 101 -10.15 -5.41 6.24
N GLY A 102 -9.73 -6.61 5.86
CA GLY A 102 -9.70 -7.80 6.74
C GLY A 102 -11.06 -8.48 6.89
N THR A 103 -12.07 -8.10 6.09
CA THR A 103 -13.35 -8.80 6.08
C THR A 103 -13.21 -10.16 5.37
N PRO A 104 -13.95 -11.20 5.80
CA PRO A 104 -13.95 -12.50 5.13
C PRO A 104 -14.30 -12.41 3.64
N GLU A 105 -15.18 -11.48 3.27
CA GLU A 105 -15.59 -11.21 1.89
C GLU A 105 -14.42 -10.70 1.04
N SER A 106 -13.63 -9.77 1.56
CA SER A 106 -12.42 -9.28 0.90
C SER A 106 -11.35 -10.37 0.77
N GLU A 107 -11.19 -11.20 1.80
CA GLU A 107 -10.27 -12.35 1.76
C GLU A 107 -10.66 -13.36 0.68
N ALA A 108 -11.96 -13.67 0.59
CA ALA A 108 -12.50 -14.56 -0.44
C ALA A 108 -12.38 -13.98 -1.86
N ALA A 109 -12.47 -12.66 -2.01
CA ALA A 109 -12.39 -11.96 -3.29
C ALA A 109 -10.95 -11.78 -3.82
N LEU A 110 -9.92 -11.93 -2.98
CA LEU A 110 -8.54 -11.61 -3.32
C LEU A 110 -8.02 -12.31 -4.57
N SER A 111 -8.27 -13.62 -4.71
CA SER A 111 -7.78 -14.39 -5.87
C SER A 111 -8.37 -13.88 -7.19
N ALA A 112 -9.69 -13.60 -7.21
CA ALA A 112 -10.36 -13.03 -8.38
C ALA A 112 -9.89 -11.60 -8.66
N ALA A 113 -9.65 -10.81 -7.62
CA ALA A 113 -9.12 -9.45 -7.75
C ALA A 113 -7.72 -9.42 -8.38
N VAL A 114 -6.81 -10.32 -7.96
CA VAL A 114 -5.48 -10.46 -8.56
C VAL A 114 -5.59 -10.92 -10.02
N ALA A 115 -6.51 -11.85 -10.32
CA ALA A 115 -6.74 -12.32 -11.68
C ALA A 115 -7.31 -11.24 -12.64
N SER A 116 -7.78 -10.10 -12.12
CA SER A 116 -8.18 -8.95 -12.95
C SER A 116 -7.00 -8.31 -13.70
N GLY A 117 -5.76 -8.58 -13.27
CA GLY A 117 -4.55 -8.00 -13.85
C GLY A 117 -4.29 -6.54 -13.43
N ALA A 118 -5.08 -5.98 -12.51
CA ALA A 118 -4.80 -4.67 -11.95
C ALA A 118 -3.51 -4.71 -11.10
N PRO A 119 -2.54 -3.80 -11.35
CA PRO A 119 -1.29 -3.76 -10.57
C PRO A 119 -1.51 -3.24 -9.14
N GLU A 120 -2.57 -2.46 -8.93
CA GLU A 120 -2.94 -1.88 -7.65
C GLU A 120 -4.44 -2.10 -7.43
N LEU A 121 -4.81 -2.53 -6.22
CA LEU A 121 -6.20 -2.75 -5.84
C LEU A 121 -6.45 -2.52 -4.36
N ALA A 122 -7.71 -2.25 -4.01
CA ALA A 122 -8.21 -2.31 -2.65
C ALA A 122 -9.47 -3.19 -2.61
N LEU A 123 -9.66 -3.92 -1.51
CA LEU A 123 -10.84 -4.73 -1.26
C LEU A 123 -11.55 -4.23 -0.01
N ARG A 124 -12.82 -3.86 -0.19
CA ARG A 124 -13.72 -3.36 0.85
C ARG A 124 -15.02 -4.15 0.83
N SER A 125 -15.29 -4.94 1.87
CA SER A 125 -16.44 -5.84 1.96
C SER A 125 -16.60 -6.70 0.70
N GLY A 126 -15.49 -7.24 0.19
CA GLY A 126 -15.45 -8.04 -1.05
C GLY A 126 -15.52 -7.23 -2.35
N THR A 127 -15.69 -5.91 -2.30
CA THR A 127 -15.73 -5.06 -3.50
C THR A 127 -14.33 -4.66 -3.93
N LEU A 128 -13.99 -4.96 -5.18
CA LEU A 128 -12.75 -4.55 -5.83
C LEU A 128 -12.80 -3.08 -6.23
N LEU A 129 -11.83 -2.32 -5.75
CA LEU A 129 -11.57 -0.92 -6.11
C LEU A 129 -10.20 -0.83 -6.76
N VAL A 130 -10.10 -0.11 -7.88
CA VAL A 130 -8.84 0.07 -8.62
C VAL A 130 -8.52 1.57 -8.68
N PRO A 131 -7.34 2.02 -8.22
CA PRO A 131 -7.02 3.44 -8.17
C PRO A 131 -6.92 4.04 -9.58
N ARG A 132 -7.45 5.27 -9.72
CA ARG A 132 -7.35 6.08 -10.93
C ARG A 132 -7.09 7.52 -10.54
N LEU A 133 -6.15 8.16 -11.23
CA LEU A 133 -5.99 9.60 -11.15
C LEU A 133 -7.09 10.28 -11.96
N ARG A 134 -7.72 11.29 -11.36
CA ARG A 134 -8.70 12.14 -12.03
C ARG A 134 -8.35 13.61 -11.78
N PRO A 135 -8.68 14.52 -12.70
CA PRO A 135 -8.61 15.95 -12.43
C PRO A 135 -9.44 16.28 -11.18
N ALA A 136 -8.85 17.02 -10.25
CA ALA A 136 -9.58 17.57 -9.12
C ALA A 136 -10.35 18.82 -9.59
N ALA A 137 -11.63 18.93 -9.21
CA ALA A 137 -12.33 20.20 -9.33
C ALA A 137 -11.67 21.21 -8.37
N ALA A 138 -11.58 22.47 -8.77
CA ALA A 138 -11.28 23.53 -7.81
C ALA A 138 -12.36 23.48 -6.72
N GLY A 139 -11.94 23.36 -5.45
CA GLY A 139 -12.88 23.43 -4.33
C GLY A 139 -13.52 24.81 -4.23
N ASP A 140 -14.53 24.94 -3.36
CA ASP A 140 -14.98 26.27 -2.92
C ASP A 140 -13.78 27.08 -2.40
N GLU A 141 -13.87 28.40 -2.50
CA GLU A 141 -12.82 29.33 -2.09
C GLU A 141 -12.40 29.00 -0.65
N ALA A 142 -11.22 28.38 -0.51
CA ALA A 142 -10.70 28.01 0.79
C ALA A 142 -10.62 29.28 1.65
N ALA A 143 -10.89 29.15 2.95
CA ALA A 143 -10.68 30.26 3.87
C ALA A 143 -9.28 30.85 3.62
N PRO A 144 -9.14 32.17 3.38
CA PRO A 144 -7.86 32.76 3.06
C PRO A 144 -6.87 32.45 4.19
N TRP A 145 -5.73 31.87 3.83
CA TRP A 145 -4.62 31.70 4.77
C TRP A 145 -4.07 33.09 5.09
N ASP A 146 -4.21 33.53 6.34
CA ASP A 146 -3.81 34.87 6.80
C ASP A 146 -2.30 35.03 6.97
N GLY A 147 -1.57 33.92 7.08
CA GLY A 147 -0.10 33.90 7.16
C GLY A 147 0.47 34.64 8.36
N GLU A 148 -0.36 34.96 9.35
CA GLU A 148 0.08 35.71 10.54
C GLU A 148 0.92 34.82 11.46
N GLY A 149 2.02 35.38 11.98
CA GLY A 149 2.92 34.69 12.91
C GLY A 149 4.17 34.09 12.25
N THR A 150 4.73 33.06 12.89
CA THR A 150 5.97 32.39 12.44
C THR A 150 5.65 31.10 11.72
N VAL A 151 6.15 30.95 10.49
CA VAL A 151 6.05 29.71 9.71
C VAL A 151 7.39 28.97 9.73
N LEU A 152 7.39 27.69 10.10
CA LEU A 152 8.54 26.80 9.97
C LEU A 152 8.50 26.08 8.62
N ILE A 153 9.56 26.25 7.82
CA ILE A 153 9.76 25.52 6.56
C ILE A 153 10.94 24.57 6.75
N THR A 154 10.67 23.27 6.67
CA THR A 154 11.72 22.25 6.68
C THR A 154 12.37 22.16 5.29
N GLY A 155 13.70 22.12 5.22
CA GLY A 155 14.43 22.03 3.94
C GLY A 155 14.48 23.32 3.10
N GLY A 156 14.24 24.50 3.70
CA GLY A 156 14.15 25.79 2.98
C GLY A 156 15.46 26.58 2.80
N THR A 157 16.62 26.01 3.14
CA THR A 157 17.95 26.61 2.90
C THR A 157 18.53 26.17 1.58
#